data_AF-A0A387HM60-F1
#
_entry.id   AF-A0A387HM60-F1
#
_cell.length_a   1.000
_cell.length_b   1.000
_cell.length_c   1.000
_cell.angle_alpha   90.00
_cell.angle_beta   90.00
_cell.angle_gamma   90.00
#
_symmetry.space_group_name_H-M   'P 1'
#
loop_
_entity.id
_entity.type
_entity.pdbx_description
1 polymer ?
#
loop_
_entity_poly.entity_id
_entity_poly.type
_entity_poly.pdbx_seq_one_letter_code
_entity_poly.pdbx_strand_id
1 'polypeptide(L)'
;MHLDMEPRAEQLPATVCAFRKRFASTRRAAGLARRLAQGQLAAWGIAPESEASRTAALLVAELAANAVLHAYVSGRGFEVGVALREDGVLRIEVTDTRADKALPVVASAPAADCESGRGLLLVQAFADHWGTVEGPTPLKTVWAQLALPEGEFIRVLRP
;
A
#
# COMPACT_ATOMS: atom_id res chain seq x y z
N MET A 1 -44.99 -3.20 -0.59
CA MET A 1 -43.94 -3.25 -1.61
C MET A 1 -42.75 -2.45 -1.09
N HIS A 2 -41.89 -3.11 -0.31
CA HIS A 2 -40.60 -2.57 0.08
C HIS A 2 -39.61 -3.21 -0.90
N LEU A 3 -39.03 -2.41 -1.80
CA LEU A 3 -37.94 -2.90 -2.65
C LEU A 3 -36.70 -2.88 -1.77
N ASP A 4 -36.27 -4.05 -1.33
CA ASP A 4 -34.95 -4.25 -0.73
C ASP A 4 -33.91 -3.89 -1.80
N MET A 5 -33.35 -2.69 -1.67
CA MET A 5 -32.18 -2.27 -2.42
C MET A 5 -30.98 -2.92 -1.73
N GLU A 6 -30.70 -4.17 -2.12
CA GLU A 6 -29.42 -4.83 -1.85
C GLU A 6 -28.29 -3.83 -2.18
N PRO A 7 -27.29 -3.65 -1.29
CA PRO A 7 -26.15 -2.81 -1.63
C PRO A 7 -25.48 -3.43 -2.85
N ARG A 8 -25.59 -2.76 -4.01
CA ARG A 8 -24.80 -3.11 -5.19
C ARG A 8 -23.36 -3.17 -4.72
N ALA A 9 -22.78 -4.37 -4.70
CA ALA A 9 -21.35 -4.53 -4.48
C ALA A 9 -20.68 -3.62 -5.50
N GLU A 10 -20.07 -2.54 -5.02
CA GLU A 10 -19.42 -1.55 -5.86
C GLU A 10 -18.32 -2.28 -6.60
N GLN A 11 -18.57 -2.59 -7.88
CA GLN A 11 -17.64 -3.31 -8.73
C GLN A 11 -16.44 -2.40 -8.90
N LEU A 12 -15.38 -2.69 -8.14
CA LEU A 12 -14.13 -1.97 -8.25
C LEU A 12 -13.65 -2.07 -9.71
N PRO A 13 -13.20 -0.97 -10.33
CA PRO A 13 -12.72 -1.00 -11.70
C PRO A 13 -11.58 -2.02 -11.86
N ALA A 14 -11.51 -2.63 -13.05
CA ALA A 14 -10.54 -3.69 -13.29
C ALA A 14 -9.10 -3.17 -13.21
N THR A 15 -8.17 -4.09 -12.97
CA THR A 15 -6.75 -3.78 -12.84
C THR A 15 -6.07 -3.87 -14.21
N VAL A 16 -5.43 -2.78 -14.64
CA VAL A 16 -4.66 -2.69 -15.87
C VAL A 16 -3.32 -3.41 -15.71
N CYS A 17 -2.59 -3.08 -14.64
CA CYS A 17 -1.31 -3.70 -14.33
C CYS A 17 -1.11 -3.76 -12.81
N ALA A 18 -0.40 -4.78 -12.35
CA ALA A 18 -0.14 -4.98 -10.94
C ALA A 18 1.21 -5.63 -10.67
N PHE A 19 1.72 -5.33 -9.48
CA PHE A 19 2.94 -5.86 -8.92
C PHE A 19 2.72 -6.18 -7.46
N ARG A 20 3.23 -7.34 -7.01
CA ARG A 20 3.15 -7.75 -5.62
C ARG A 20 4.42 -8.47 -5.22
N LYS A 21 5.00 -8.11 -4.07
CA LYS A 21 6.24 -8.74 -3.58
C LYS A 21 6.32 -8.74 -2.06
N ARG A 22 6.85 -9.82 -1.52
CA ARG A 22 7.13 -9.99 -0.08
C ARG A 22 8.54 -9.52 0.28
N PHE A 23 8.65 -8.98 1.48
CA PHE A 23 9.85 -8.40 2.05
C PHE A 23 10.00 -8.83 3.50
N ALA A 24 11.23 -9.02 3.98
CA ALA A 24 11.49 -9.20 5.40
C ALA A 24 11.20 -7.90 6.17
N SER A 25 10.74 -7.97 7.42
CA SER A 25 10.48 -6.79 8.27
C SER A 25 11.77 -6.11 8.75
N THR A 26 12.52 -5.51 7.81
CA THR A 26 13.75 -4.76 8.08
C THR A 26 13.76 -3.43 7.35
N ARG A 27 14.44 -2.42 7.91
CA ARG A 27 14.61 -1.09 7.27
C ARG A 27 15.23 -1.19 5.87
N ARG A 28 16.19 -2.10 5.68
CA ARG A 28 16.83 -2.33 4.37
C ARG A 28 15.81 -2.85 3.34
N ALA A 29 14.91 -3.74 3.74
CA ALA A 29 13.88 -4.27 2.88
C ALA A 29 12.79 -3.23 2.56
N ALA A 30 12.42 -2.35 3.50
CA ALA A 30 11.55 -1.21 3.21
C ALA A 30 12.15 -0.27 2.16
N GLY A 31 13.44 0.07 2.28
CA GLY A 31 14.14 0.85 1.25
C GLY A 31 14.25 0.12 -0.11
N LEU A 32 14.29 -1.20 -0.12
CA LEU A 32 14.22 -1.99 -1.35
C LEU A 32 12.80 -1.98 -1.95
N ALA A 33 11.76 -2.08 -1.13
CA ALA A 33 10.37 -2.04 -1.57
C ALA A 33 10.06 -0.74 -2.32
N ARG A 34 10.48 0.41 -1.78
CA ARG A 34 10.37 1.70 -2.47
C ARG A 34 11.03 1.68 -3.85
N ARG A 35 12.28 1.24 -3.94
CA ARG A 35 13.04 1.22 -5.20
C ARG A 35 12.41 0.29 -6.24
N LEU A 36 11.92 -0.88 -5.81
CA LEU A 36 11.24 -1.81 -6.71
C LEU A 36 9.89 -1.26 -7.19
N ALA A 37 9.13 -0.60 -6.32
CA ALA A 37 7.90 0.08 -6.74
C ALA A 37 8.20 1.17 -7.78
N GLN A 38 9.21 2.02 -7.55
CA GLN A 38 9.62 3.04 -8.53
C GLN A 38 10.03 2.43 -9.88
N GLY A 39 10.85 1.37 -9.87
CA GLY A 39 11.22 0.66 -11.09
C GLY A 39 10.03 0.04 -11.81
N GLN A 40 9.04 -0.45 -11.06
CA GLN A 40 7.82 -1.01 -11.62
C GLN A 40 6.92 0.05 -12.25
N LEU A 41 6.77 1.22 -11.62
CA LEU A 41 6.03 2.36 -12.18
C LEU A 41 6.65 2.82 -13.49
N ALA A 42 7.98 2.91 -13.54
CA ALA A 42 8.72 3.22 -14.78
C ALA A 42 8.47 2.17 -15.88
N ALA A 43 8.44 0.89 -15.53
CA ALA A 43 8.12 -0.19 -16.47
C ALA A 43 6.67 -0.15 -16.98
N TRP A 44 5.77 0.53 -16.26
CA TRP A 44 4.39 0.79 -16.71
C TRP A 44 4.25 2.10 -17.51
N GLY A 45 5.32 2.86 -17.71
CA GLY A 45 5.29 4.14 -18.44
C GLY A 45 5.06 5.38 -17.56
N ILE A 46 5.05 5.24 -16.23
CA ILE A 46 4.99 6.36 -15.29
C ILE A 46 6.43 6.84 -15.06
N ALA A 47 6.75 8.03 -15.57
CA ALA A 47 8.12 8.53 -15.60
C ALA A 47 8.71 8.71 -14.19
N PRO A 48 9.97 8.29 -13.93
CA PRO A 48 10.59 8.37 -12.59
C PRO A 48 10.55 9.77 -11.95
N GLU A 49 10.67 10.81 -12.77
CA GLU A 49 10.65 12.23 -12.40
C GLU A 49 9.24 12.79 -12.17
N SER A 50 8.19 12.05 -12.56
CA SER A 50 6.81 12.51 -12.42
C SER A 50 6.42 12.68 -10.95
N GLU A 51 5.48 13.57 -10.70
CA GLU A 51 4.93 13.75 -9.35
C GLU A 51 4.24 12.47 -8.88
N ALA A 52 3.51 11.78 -9.74
CA ALA A 52 2.86 10.52 -9.39
C ALA A 52 3.86 9.44 -8.97
N SER A 53 4.98 9.29 -9.70
CA SER A 53 6.07 8.38 -9.34
C SER A 53 6.68 8.72 -7.98
N ARG A 54 6.98 10.00 -7.73
CA ARG A 54 7.56 10.48 -6.46
C ARG A 54 6.60 10.27 -5.29
N THR A 55 5.32 10.60 -5.47
CA THR A 55 4.28 10.43 -4.45
C THR A 55 4.02 8.96 -4.16
N ALA A 56 3.90 8.11 -5.17
CA ALA A 56 3.74 6.67 -4.97
C ALA A 56 4.93 6.05 -4.24
N ALA A 57 6.16 6.46 -4.57
CA ALA A 57 7.36 6.01 -3.87
C ALA A 57 7.38 6.42 -2.40
N LEU A 58 6.95 7.65 -2.09
CA LEU A 58 6.79 8.13 -0.72
C LEU A 58 5.78 7.27 0.04
N LEU A 59 4.59 7.07 -0.52
CA LEU A 59 3.54 6.26 0.09
C LEU A 59 4.02 4.82 0.37
N VAL A 60 4.72 4.18 -0.58
CA VAL A 60 5.32 2.85 -0.36
C VAL A 60 6.35 2.89 0.78
N ALA A 61 7.19 3.93 0.86
CA ALA A 61 8.20 4.04 1.89
C ALA A 61 7.58 4.19 3.28
N GLU A 62 6.58 5.06 3.43
CA GLU A 62 5.93 5.30 4.72
C GLU A 62 5.12 4.08 5.18
N LEU A 63 4.37 3.44 4.27
CA LEU A 63 3.61 2.24 4.61
C LEU A 63 4.53 1.06 4.95
N ALA A 64 5.63 0.88 4.23
CA ALA A 64 6.61 -0.17 4.53
C ALA A 64 7.37 0.12 5.84
N ALA A 65 7.70 1.38 6.13
CA ALA A 65 8.31 1.76 7.41
C ALA A 65 7.38 1.48 8.58
N ASN A 66 6.09 1.83 8.44
CA ASN A 66 5.06 1.50 9.43
C ASN A 66 4.96 -0.03 9.62
N ALA A 67 4.96 -0.81 8.55
CA ALA A 67 4.96 -2.27 8.65
C ALA A 67 6.19 -2.79 9.40
N VAL A 68 7.40 -2.29 9.12
CA VAL A 68 8.62 -2.69 9.83
C VAL A 68 8.56 -2.33 11.32
N LEU A 69 8.06 -1.15 11.67
CA LEU A 69 7.95 -0.68 13.06
C LEU A 69 6.93 -1.50 13.87
N HIS A 70 5.79 -1.82 13.26
CA HIS A 70 4.70 -2.51 13.94
C HIS A 70 4.77 -4.05 13.84
N ALA A 71 5.60 -4.61 12.95
CA ALA A 71 5.81 -6.05 12.80
C ALA A 71 6.87 -6.63 13.77
N TYR A 72 7.08 -6.03 14.96
CA TYR A 72 8.14 -6.38 15.91
C TYR A 72 7.91 -7.72 16.64
N VAL A 73 7.67 -8.80 15.90
CA VAL A 73 7.87 -10.18 16.32
C VAL A 73 8.70 -10.87 15.25
N SER A 74 9.81 -11.46 15.69
CA SER A 74 10.82 -12.12 14.86
C SER A 74 10.21 -13.11 13.86
N GLY A 75 10.63 -13.08 12.60
CA GLY A 75 10.15 -13.99 11.54
C GLY A 75 9.03 -13.44 10.64
N ARG A 76 8.55 -12.22 10.90
CA ARG A 76 7.53 -11.55 10.08
C ARG A 76 8.10 -10.94 8.81
N GLY A 77 7.28 -10.94 7.77
CA GLY A 77 7.50 -10.18 6.55
C GLY A 77 6.27 -9.36 6.21
N PHE A 78 6.40 -8.44 5.27
CA PHE A 78 5.28 -7.70 4.72
C PHE A 78 5.24 -7.86 3.21
N GLU A 79 4.05 -7.72 2.64
CA GLU A 79 3.84 -7.76 1.22
C GLU A 79 3.43 -6.38 0.72
N VAL A 80 4.14 -5.89 -0.30
CA VAL A 80 3.77 -4.66 -0.99
C VAL A 80 3.06 -5.03 -2.28
N GLY A 81 1.84 -4.54 -2.44
CA GLY A 81 1.07 -4.55 -3.68
C GLY A 81 1.00 -3.15 -4.26
N VAL A 82 1.18 -3.03 -5.57
CA VAL A 82 0.89 -1.82 -6.35
C VAL A 82 0.04 -2.25 -7.54
N ALA A 83 -1.08 -1.58 -7.78
CA ALA A 83 -1.97 -1.91 -8.88
C ALA A 83 -2.55 -0.64 -9.50
N LEU A 84 -2.47 -0.49 -10.82
CA LEU A 84 -3.17 0.55 -11.55
C LEU A 84 -4.50 0.01 -12.05
N ARG A 85 -5.57 0.76 -11.80
CA ARG A 85 -6.94 0.44 -12.22
C ARG A 85 -7.31 1.17 -13.52
N GLU A 86 -8.35 0.71 -14.18
CA GLU A 86 -8.88 1.27 -15.44
C GLU A 86 -9.46 2.69 -15.28
N ASP A 87 -9.75 3.12 -14.06
CA ASP A 87 -10.16 4.49 -13.73
C ASP A 87 -8.97 5.44 -13.49
N GLY A 88 -7.73 4.98 -13.70
CA GLY A 88 -6.53 5.77 -13.48
C GLY A 88 -6.09 5.85 -12.02
N VAL A 89 -6.68 5.05 -11.12
CA VAL A 89 -6.30 5.03 -9.71
C VAL A 89 -5.18 4.03 -9.46
N LEU A 90 -4.05 4.52 -8.94
CA LEU A 90 -2.97 3.73 -8.41
C LEU A 90 -3.25 3.33 -6.96
N ARG A 91 -3.44 2.03 -6.75
CA ARG A 91 -3.69 1.39 -5.46
C ARG A 91 -2.36 0.86 -4.89
N ILE A 92 -1.96 1.34 -3.72
CA ILE A 92 -0.78 0.86 -2.98
C ILE A 92 -1.26 0.15 -1.72
N GLU A 93 -0.75 -1.04 -1.46
CA GLU A 93 -1.12 -1.88 -0.33
C GLU A 93 0.12 -2.42 0.36
N VAL A 94 0.15 -2.35 1.68
CA VAL A 94 1.14 -3.03 2.50
C VAL A 94 0.40 -3.94 3.47
N THR A 95 0.61 -5.24 3.31
CA THR A 95 -0.01 -6.28 4.13
C THR A 95 1.03 -6.86 5.07
N ASP A 96 0.78 -6.83 6.38
CA ASP A 96 1.58 -7.60 7.33
C ASP A 96 1.28 -9.09 7.10
N THR A 97 2.26 -9.84 6.61
CA THR A 97 2.10 -11.26 6.28
C THR A 97 2.67 -12.11 7.41
N ARG A 98 1.80 -12.90 8.03
CA ARG A 98 2.22 -13.99 8.91
C ARG A 98 2.88 -15.08 8.07
N ALA A 99 4.19 -15.28 8.23
CA ALA A 99 4.74 -16.62 8.08
C ALA A 99 4.53 -17.30 9.43
N ASP A 100 3.82 -18.44 9.44
CA ASP A 100 3.68 -19.40 10.54
C ASP A 100 2.97 -19.06 11.88
N LYS A 101 2.62 -20.14 12.59
CA LYS A 101 1.53 -20.36 13.56
C LYS A 101 1.51 -19.43 14.80
N ALA A 102 0.38 -19.46 15.51
CA ALA A 102 0.10 -18.84 16.81
C ALA A 102 1.31 -18.72 17.76
N LEU A 103 1.46 -17.55 18.43
CA LEU A 103 2.06 -17.33 19.77
C LEU A 103 1.91 -15.82 20.16
N PRO A 104 2.00 -15.43 21.45
CA PRO A 104 0.91 -14.84 22.23
C PRO A 104 0.74 -13.32 22.08
N VAL A 105 -0.46 -12.88 22.45
CA VAL A 105 -0.88 -11.48 22.57
C VAL A 105 -0.02 -10.78 23.64
N VAL A 106 0.74 -9.77 23.24
CA VAL A 106 1.11 -8.66 24.11
C VAL A 106 0.61 -7.40 23.43
N ALA A 107 -0.52 -6.91 23.91
CA ALA A 107 -0.95 -5.55 23.66
C ALA A 107 -0.19 -4.64 24.62
N SER A 108 0.59 -3.71 24.08
CA SER A 108 0.97 -2.50 24.80
C SER A 108 0.79 -1.34 23.84
N ALA A 109 -0.03 -0.38 24.27
CA ALA A 109 -0.26 0.88 23.57
C ALA A 109 1.07 1.56 23.22
N PRO A 110 1.18 2.26 22.07
CA PRO A 110 2.39 2.99 21.76
C PRO A 110 2.58 4.14 22.76
N ALA A 111 3.81 4.28 23.26
CA ALA A 111 4.22 5.41 24.09
C ALA A 111 4.13 6.72 23.28
N ALA A 112 3.80 7.82 23.96
CA ALA A 112 3.43 9.11 23.36
C ALA A 112 4.55 9.84 22.59
N ASP A 113 5.76 9.26 22.51
CA ASP A 113 6.94 9.83 21.82
C ASP A 113 7.36 9.04 20.56
N CYS A 114 6.50 8.16 20.04
CA CYS A 114 6.86 7.36 18.87
C CYS A 114 6.79 8.16 17.55
N GLU A 115 7.88 8.15 16.79
CA GLU A 115 7.94 8.57 15.36
C GLU A 115 6.89 7.88 14.47
N SER A 116 6.23 6.82 14.97
CA SER A 116 5.14 6.08 14.31
C SER A 116 3.93 6.92 13.91
N GLY A 117 3.80 8.15 14.42
CA GLY A 117 2.76 9.10 13.99
C GLY A 117 3.06 9.82 12.68
N ARG A 118 4.34 10.03 12.31
CA ARG A 118 4.70 10.87 11.15
C ARG A 118 4.44 10.19 9.80
N GLY A 119 4.64 8.87 9.71
CA GLY A 119 4.44 8.15 8.45
C GLY A 119 3.00 8.16 7.97
N LEU A 120 2.03 7.99 8.90
CA LEU A 120 0.62 8.13 8.55
C LEU A 120 0.21 9.58 8.25
N LEU A 121 0.84 10.58 8.87
CA LEU A 121 0.61 11.99 8.51
C LEU A 121 1.04 12.28 7.07
N LEU A 122 2.16 11.70 6.61
CA LEU A 122 2.59 11.81 5.22
C LEU A 122 1.65 11.06 4.28
N VAL A 123 1.20 9.86 4.64
CA VAL A 123 0.17 9.14 3.86
C VAL A 123 -1.11 9.97 3.75
N GLN A 124 -1.56 10.56 4.85
CA GLN A 124 -2.74 11.41 4.89
C GLN A 124 -2.59 12.70 4.06
N ALA A 125 -1.39 13.25 3.98
CA ALA A 125 -1.13 14.47 3.22
C ALA A 125 -1.02 14.26 1.70
N PHE A 126 -0.62 13.05 1.27
CA PHE A 126 -0.25 12.78 -0.13
C PHE A 126 -1.14 11.76 -0.83
N ALA A 127 -1.92 10.96 -0.11
CA ALA A 127 -2.88 10.04 -0.71
C ALA A 127 -4.24 10.74 -0.88
N ASP A 128 -4.91 10.49 -2.00
CA ASP A 128 -6.29 10.95 -2.19
C ASP A 128 -7.23 10.24 -1.21
N HIS A 129 -7.00 8.94 -1.02
CA HIS A 129 -7.71 8.12 -0.05
C HIS A 129 -6.75 7.12 0.57
N TRP A 130 -6.95 6.82 1.84
CA TRP A 130 -6.19 5.77 2.51
C TRP A 130 -7.04 5.12 3.59
N GLY A 131 -6.63 3.94 4.04
CA GLY A 131 -7.32 3.25 5.10
C GLY A 131 -6.68 1.92 5.46
N THR A 132 -7.42 1.14 6.24
CA THR A 132 -7.01 -0.20 6.66
C THR A 132 -8.11 -1.20 6.36
N VAL A 133 -7.76 -2.36 5.84
CA VAL A 133 -8.63 -3.54 5.77
C VAL A 133 -8.05 -4.60 6.69
N GLU A 134 -8.89 -5.15 7.56
CA GLU A 134 -8.56 -6.30 8.38
C GLU A 134 -9.00 -7.57 7.63
N GLY A 135 -8.07 -8.49 7.42
CA GLY A 135 -8.35 -9.84 6.96
C GLY A 135 -8.44 -10.81 8.14
N PRO A 136 -8.57 -12.12 7.88
CA PRO A 136 -8.47 -13.14 8.92
C PRO A 136 -7.17 -12.94 9.70
N THR A 137 -7.28 -12.87 11.03
CA THR A 137 -6.14 -12.58 11.92
C THR A 137 -4.95 -13.48 11.57
N PRO A 138 -3.75 -12.91 11.33
CA PRO A 138 -3.30 -11.55 11.66
C PRO A 138 -3.12 -10.65 10.44
N LEU A 139 -3.82 -10.89 9.33
CA LEU A 139 -3.66 -10.08 8.12
C LEU A 139 -4.24 -8.69 8.34
N LYS A 140 -3.38 -7.68 8.31
CA LYS A 140 -3.77 -6.28 8.25
C LYS A 140 -3.16 -5.66 7.01
N THR A 141 -4.00 -5.07 6.18
CA THR A 141 -3.57 -4.32 5.00
C THR A 141 -3.80 -2.84 5.23
N VAL A 142 -2.73 -2.06 5.23
CA VAL A 142 -2.82 -0.60 5.13
C VAL A 142 -2.70 -0.24 3.65
N TRP A 143 -3.54 0.66 3.18
CA TRP A 143 -3.61 1.01 1.78
C TRP A 143 -3.70 2.51 1.55
N ALA A 144 -3.23 2.94 0.38
CA ALA A 144 -3.35 4.29 -0.13
C ALA A 144 -3.78 4.25 -1.61
N GLN A 145 -4.43 5.31 -2.06
CA GLN A 145 -4.86 5.54 -3.43
C GLN A 145 -4.29 6.87 -3.91
N LEU A 146 -3.87 6.88 -5.18
CA LEU A 146 -3.36 8.05 -5.88
C LEU A 146 -3.96 8.07 -7.29
N ALA A 147 -4.71 9.10 -7.64
CA ALA A 147 -5.20 9.33 -8.99
C ALA A 147 -4.03 9.77 -9.88
N LEU A 148 -3.82 9.08 -10.99
CA LEU A 148 -2.85 9.51 -11.99
C LEU A 148 -3.41 10.69 -12.79
N PRO A 149 -2.58 11.70 -13.12
CA PRO A 149 -2.93 12.69 -14.12
C PRO A 149 -3.31 11.99 -15.44
N GLU A 150 -4.34 12.48 -16.13
CA GLU A 150 -4.86 11.86 -17.37
C GLU A 150 -3.75 11.60 -18.41
N GLY A 151 -2.83 12.54 -18.57
CA GLY A 151 -1.69 12.40 -19.49
C GLY A 151 -0.69 11.29 -19.11
N GLU A 152 -0.54 10.98 -17.82
CA GLU A 152 0.26 9.82 -17.37
C GLU A 152 -0.53 8.52 -17.54
N PHE A 153 -1.82 8.52 -17.21
CA PHE A 153 -2.67 7.33 -17.37
C PHE A 153 -2.76 6.87 -18.84
N ILE A 154 -2.94 7.80 -19.78
CA ILE A 154 -2.98 7.50 -21.23
C ILE A 154 -1.67 6.85 -21.71
N ARG A 155 -0.51 7.26 -21.16
CA ARG A 155 0.78 6.66 -21.50
C ARG A 155 0.87 5.21 -21.04
N VAL A 156 0.27 4.87 -19.90
CA VAL A 156 0.23 3.47 -19.43
C VAL A 156 -0.64 2.60 -20.35
N LEU A 157 -1.76 3.14 -20.85
CA LEU A 157 -2.67 2.41 -21.74
C LEU A 157 -2.15 2.24 -23.17
N ARG A 158 -1.11 3.00 -23.57
CA ARG A 158 -0.49 2.96 -24.90
C ARG A 158 1.00 2.61 -24.78
N PRO A 159 1.33 1.31 -24.64
CA PRO A 159 2.70 0.85 -24.48
C PRO A 159 3.59 1.15 -25.69
#